data_AF-A0A6V7J7I5-F1
#
_entry.id   AF-A0A6V7J7I5-F1
#
_cell.length_a   1.000
_cell.length_b   1.000
_cell.length_c   1.000
_cell.angle_alpha   90.00
_cell.angle_beta   90.00
_cell.angle_gamma   90.00
#
_symmetry.space_group_name_H-M   'P 1'
#
loop_
_entity.id
_entity.type
_entity.pdbx_description
1 polymer ?
#
loop_
_entity_poly.entity_id
_entity_poly.type
_entity_poly.pdbx_seq_one_letter_code
_entity_poly.pdbx_strand_id
1 'polypeptide(L)' 'VNGNLTLEENISDTIGLKVARDAYEIYKNKHEINETRIAGLEEFSDDQLFFLAFGN' A
#
# COMPACT_ATOMS: atom_id res chain seq x y z
N VAL A 1 10.63 23.49 -5.67
CA VAL A 1 10.55 22.55 -4.52
C VAL A 1 11.96 22.35 -4.00
N ASN A 2 12.20 22.56 -2.70
CA ASN A 2 13.53 22.57 -2.10
C ASN A 2 13.83 21.19 -1.50
N GLY A 3 14.65 20.37 -2.17
CA GLY A 3 14.74 18.91 -1.97
C GLY A 3 15.47 18.42 -0.70
N ASN A 4 16.02 19.31 0.12
CA ASN A 4 16.74 18.93 1.35
C ASN A 4 15.86 18.95 2.62
N LEU A 5 14.71 19.64 2.60
CA LEU A 5 13.80 19.66 3.75
C LEU A 5 12.85 18.44 3.77
N THR A 6 12.64 17.80 2.61
CA THR A 6 11.76 16.64 2.46
C THR A 6 12.52 15.33 2.41
N LEU A 7 13.84 15.29 2.70
CA LEU A 7 14.60 14.04 2.61
C LEU A 7 14.19 13.08 3.73
N GLU A 8 13.99 13.58 4.95
CA GLU A 8 13.51 12.78 6.08
C GLU A 8 12.02 12.39 5.91
N GLU A 9 11.19 13.28 5.35
CA GLU A 9 9.79 12.97 4.99
C GLU A 9 9.70 11.96 3.84
N ASN A 10 10.46 12.12 2.74
CA ASN A 10 10.49 11.17 1.62
C ASN A 10 10.93 9.77 2.08
N ILE A 11 11.88 9.70 3.04
CA ILE A 11 12.32 8.44 3.64
C ILE A 11 11.22 7.86 4.53
N SER A 12 10.55 8.65 5.36
CA SER A 12 9.44 8.19 6.20
C SER A 12 8.23 7.74 5.39
N ASP A 13 7.89 8.43 4.30
CA ASP A 13 6.78 8.08 3.42
C ASP A 13 7.07 6.79 2.65
N THR A 14 8.30 6.64 2.14
CA THR A 14 8.71 5.42 1.43
C THR A 14 8.81 4.22 2.38
N ILE A 15 9.33 4.40 3.59
CA ILE A 15 9.42 3.35 4.60
C ILE A 15 8.02 3.02 5.14
N GLY A 16 7.20 4.02 5.42
CA GLY A 16 5.84 3.87 5.93
C GLY A 16 4.95 3.12 4.94
N LEU A 17 5.01 3.47 3.66
CA LEU A 17 4.26 2.79 2.60
C LEU A 17 4.67 1.32 2.47
N LYS A 18 5.99 1.04 2.54
CA LYS A 18 6.50 -0.33 2.51
C LYS A 18 6.04 -1.14 3.73
N VAL A 19 6.13 -0.56 4.93
CA VAL A 19 5.69 -1.20 6.17
C VAL A 19 4.19 -1.47 6.15
N ALA A 20 3.38 -0.53 5.67
CA ALA A 20 1.93 -0.69 5.56
C ALA A 20 1.57 -1.81 4.56
N ARG A 21 2.25 -1.86 3.40
CA ARG A 21 2.05 -2.90 2.40
C ARG A 21 2.46 -4.28 2.93
N ASP A 22 3.59 -4.37 3.62
CA ASP A 22 4.06 -5.63 4.20
C ASP A 22 3.12 -6.11 5.34
N ALA A 23 2.58 -5.19 6.15
CA ALA A 23 1.59 -5.51 7.17
C ALA A 23 0.27 -6.03 6.57
N TYR A 24 -0.17 -5.43 5.46
CA TYR A 24 -1.35 -5.86 4.71
C TYR A 24 -1.18 -7.31 4.18
N GLU A 25 -0.04 -7.62 3.59
CA GLU A 25 0.26 -8.97 3.10
C GLU A 25 0.37 -10.00 4.24
N ILE A 26 0.97 -9.65 5.38
CA ILE A 26 0.99 -10.51 6.57
C ILE A 26 -0.44 -10.80 7.06
N TYR A 27 -1.30 -9.76 7.11
CA TYR A 27 -2.69 -9.91 7.51
C TYR A 27 -3.44 -10.86 6.59
N LYS A 28 -3.31 -10.70 5.27
CA LYS A 28 -3.95 -11.59 4.28
C LYS A 28 -3.52 -13.03 4.44
N ASN A 29 -2.21 -13.27 4.52
CA ASN A 29 -1.65 -14.61 4.67
C ASN A 29 -2.13 -15.29 5.97
N LYS A 30 -2.22 -14.54 7.08
CA LYS A 30 -2.70 -15.05 8.36
C LYS A 30 -4.17 -15.47 8.33
N HIS A 31 -4.99 -14.84 7.49
CA HIS A 31 -6.42 -15.10 7.38
C HIS A 31 -6.81 -15.87 6.12
N GLU A 32 -5.82 -16.41 5.38
CA GLU A 32 -6.02 -17.17 4.13
C GLU A 32 -6.84 -16.39 3.08
N ILE A 33 -6.69 -15.06 3.06
CA ILE A 33 -7.33 -14.17 2.09
C ILE A 33 -6.52 -14.21 0.79
N ASN A 34 -7.02 -14.98 -0.18
CA ASN A 34 -6.31 -15.20 -1.44
C ASN A 34 -6.34 -13.98 -2.38
N GLU A 35 -7.48 -13.28 -2.47
CA GLU A 35 -7.63 -12.05 -3.26
C GLU A 35 -8.79 -11.21 -2.71
N THR A 36 -8.62 -9.89 -2.68
CA THR A 36 -9.67 -8.96 -2.31
C THR A 36 -10.51 -8.62 -3.54
N ARG A 37 -11.61 -9.35 -3.72
CA ARG A 37 -12.54 -9.06 -4.83
C ARG A 37 -13.50 -7.95 -4.43
N ILE A 38 -13.19 -6.73 -4.87
CA ILE A 38 -14.07 -5.57 -4.71
C ILE A 38 -14.99 -5.50 -5.92
N ALA A 39 -16.31 -5.48 -5.67
CA ALA A 39 -17.30 -5.41 -6.73
C ALA A 39 -17.12 -4.15 -7.59
N GLY A 40 -16.97 -4.32 -8.91
CA GLY A 40 -16.69 -3.25 -9.86
C GLY A 40 -15.21 -2.84 -9.98
N LEU A 41 -14.30 -3.52 -9.29
CA LEU A 41 -12.85 -3.33 -9.36
C LEU A 41 -12.10 -4.67 -9.42
N GLU A 42 -12.77 -5.74 -9.86
CA GLU A 42 -12.20 -7.10 -9.91
C GLU A 42 -11.04 -7.25 -10.90
N GLU A 43 -10.85 -6.27 -11.79
CA GLU A 43 -9.74 -6.20 -12.74
C GLU A 43 -8.42 -5.77 -12.10
N PHE A 44 -8.46 -5.20 -10.89
CA PHE A 44 -7.28 -4.71 -10.18
C PHE A 44 -6.74 -5.76 -9.22
N SER A 45 -5.41 -5.86 -9.15
CA SER A 45 -4.75 -6.67 -8.13
C SER A 45 -4.87 -6.01 -6.75
N ASP A 46 -4.70 -6.80 -5.70
CA ASP A 46 -4.66 -6.30 -4.32
C ASP A 46 -3.61 -5.20 -4.11
N ASP A 47 -2.45 -5.29 -4.78
CA ASP A 47 -1.43 -4.23 -4.74
C ASP A 47 -1.93 -2.95 -5.43
N GLN A 48 -2.59 -3.05 -6.58
CA GLN A 48 -3.17 -1.89 -7.26
C GLN A 48 -4.26 -1.23 -6.41
N LEU A 49 -5.12 -2.02 -5.79
CA LEU A 49 -6.14 -1.55 -4.86
C LEU A 49 -5.53 -0.88 -3.62
N PHE A 50 -4.45 -1.44 -3.08
CA PHE A 50 -3.72 -0.87 -1.96
C PHE A 50 -3.17 0.53 -2.30
N PHE A 51 -2.51 0.69 -3.45
CA PHE A 51 -1.97 1.98 -3.87
C PHE A 51 -3.06 2.98 -4.30
N LEU A 52 -4.17 2.52 -4.88
CA LEU A 52 -5.36 3.36 -5.14
C LEU A 52 -5.94 3.90 -3.84
N ALA A 53 -5.99 3.09 -2.78
CA ALA A 53 -6.47 3.52 -1.47
C ALA A 53 -5.52 4.49 -0.76
N PHE A 54 -4.21 4.32 -0.92
CA PHE A 54 -3.20 5.22 -0.34
C PHE A 54 -3.15 6.60 -1.01
N GLY A 55 -3.39 6.66 -2.33
CA GLY A 55 -3.27 7.89 -3.12
C GLY A 55 -4.53 8.77 -3.18
N ASN A 56 -5.60 8.44 -2.45
CA ASN A 56 -6.83 9.24 -2.37
C ASN A 56 -6.84 10.22 -1.19
#